data_AF-A6N0Y4-F1
#
_entry.id   AF-A6N0Y4-F1
#
_cell.length_a   1.000
_cell.length_b   1.000
_cell.length_c   1.000
_cell.angle_alpha   90.00
_cell.angle_beta   90.00
_cell.angle_gamma   90.00
#
_symmetry.space_group_name_H-M   'P 1'
#
loop_
_entity.id
_entity.type
_entity.pdbx_description
1 polymer ?
#
loop_
_entity_poly.entity_id
_entity_poly.type
_entity_poly.pdbx_seq_one_letter_code
_entity_poly.pdbx_strand_id
1 'polypeptide(L)'
;EIGSVREVNVKTGLPATTSTERLELLDDDEHILSVKFVGGDHRLRNYSSIVTVHPESIDGRPGTLVIESFVVDVPDGNTKDETCYFVEAVIKCNL
;
A
#
# COMPACT_ATOMS: atom_id res chain seq x y z
N GLU A 1 -13.51 -4.71 10.58
CA GLU A 1 -13.93 -3.37 10.99
C GLU A 1 -12.73 -2.43 11.04
N ILE A 2 -12.94 -1.11 11.00
CA ILE A 2 -11.82 -0.16 11.17
C ILE A 2 -11.06 -0.48 12.47
N GLY A 3 -9.74 -0.49 12.40
CA GLY A 3 -8.85 -0.92 13.49
C GLY A 3 -8.55 -2.42 13.50
N SER A 4 -9.25 -3.24 12.69
CA SER A 4 -8.90 -4.65 12.52
C SER A 4 -7.49 -4.81 11.96
N VAL A 5 -6.83 -5.89 12.38
CA VAL A 5 -5.45 -6.20 12.03
C VAL A 5 -5.39 -7.50 11.24
N ARG A 6 -4.51 -7.56 10.24
CA ARG A 6 -4.14 -8.77 9.52
C ARG A 6 -2.63 -9.04 9.66
N GLU A 7 -2.26 -10.31 9.64
CA GLU A 7 -0.88 -10.75 9.49
C GLU A 7 -0.67 -11.25 8.05
N VAL A 8 0.32 -10.67 7.37
CA VAL A 8 0.66 -10.97 5.99
C VAL A 8 1.99 -11.70 5.96
N ASN A 9 1.99 -12.90 5.38
CA ASN A 9 3.21 -13.64 5.08
C ASN A 9 3.76 -13.18 3.72
N VAL A 10 4.85 -12.44 3.73
CA VAL A 10 5.47 -11.83 2.56
C VAL A 10 6.39 -12.84 1.87
N LYS A 11 6.28 -12.96 0.53
CA LYS A 11 7.06 -13.88 -0.30
C LYS A 11 7.73 -13.14 -1.46
N THR A 12 8.71 -12.29 -1.13
CA THR A 12 9.41 -11.43 -2.10
C THR A 12 10.77 -11.97 -2.55
N GLY A 13 11.24 -13.06 -1.94
CA GLY A 13 12.63 -13.51 -2.10
C GLY A 13 13.66 -12.63 -1.38
N LEU A 14 13.18 -11.62 -0.64
CA LEU A 14 13.99 -10.76 0.23
C LEU A 14 13.90 -11.23 1.69
N PRO A 15 14.76 -10.72 2.59
CA PRO A 15 14.80 -11.18 3.98
C PRO A 15 13.51 -10.95 4.79
N ALA A 16 12.69 -9.95 4.43
CA ALA A 16 11.44 -9.68 5.13
C ALA A 16 10.37 -10.71 4.79
N THR A 17 9.74 -11.28 5.81
CA THR A 17 8.80 -12.39 5.69
C THR A 17 7.42 -12.09 6.26
N THR A 18 7.27 -11.05 7.08
CA THR A 18 6.02 -10.74 7.76
C THR A 18 5.70 -9.25 7.79
N SER A 19 4.41 -8.93 7.70
CA SER A 19 3.85 -7.60 7.92
C SER A 19 2.60 -7.72 8.78
N THR A 20 2.48 -6.88 9.79
CA THR A 20 1.26 -6.74 10.60
C THR A 20 0.61 -5.43 10.21
N GLU A 21 -0.61 -5.48 9.70
CA GLU A 21 -1.24 -4.37 9.01
C GLU A 21 -2.60 -4.06 9.60
N ARG A 22 -2.91 -2.78 9.79
CA ARG A 22 -4.17 -2.30 10.36
C ARG A 22 -4.98 -1.58 9.29
N LEU A 23 -6.28 -1.87 9.26
CA LEU A 23 -7.25 -1.10 8.48
C LEU A 23 -7.51 0.25 9.17
N GLU A 24 -7.18 1.35 8.52
CA GLU A 24 -7.33 2.71 9.07
C GLU A 24 -8.59 3.42 8.54
N LEU A 25 -8.98 3.15 7.30
CA LEU A 25 -10.19 3.69 6.67
C LEU A 25 -10.83 2.64 5.76
N LEU A 26 -12.15 2.55 5.80
CA LEU A 26 -12.97 1.80 4.86
C LEU A 26 -14.25 2.59 4.62
N ASP A 27 -14.38 3.14 3.41
CA ASP A 27 -15.56 3.87 2.96
C ASP A 27 -16.10 3.18 1.70
N ASP A 28 -17.22 2.47 1.85
CA ASP A 28 -17.82 1.71 0.76
C ASP A 28 -18.55 2.62 -0.24
N ASP A 29 -19.05 3.79 0.21
CA ASP A 29 -19.81 4.73 -0.63
C ASP A 29 -18.86 5.57 -1.51
N GLU A 30 -17.75 6.04 -0.94
CA GLU A 30 -16.71 6.81 -1.66
C GLU A 30 -15.61 5.91 -2.26
N HIS A 31 -15.71 4.59 -2.06
CA HIS A 31 -14.77 3.57 -2.54
C HIS A 31 -13.30 3.82 -2.11
N ILE A 32 -13.09 4.03 -0.81
CA ILE A 32 -11.79 4.34 -0.21
C ILE A 32 -11.37 3.26 0.77
N LEU A 33 -10.10 2.85 0.68
CA LEU A 33 -9.45 1.92 1.60
C LEU A 33 -8.12 2.54 2.08
N SER A 34 -7.84 2.53 3.38
CA SER A 34 -6.51 2.88 3.91
C SER A 34 -5.97 1.83 4.86
N VAL A 35 -4.70 1.51 4.71
CA VAL A 35 -3.98 0.52 5.52
C VAL A 35 -2.69 1.12 6.05
N LYS A 36 -2.33 0.76 7.28
CA LYS A 36 -1.07 1.13 7.92
C LYS A 36 -0.31 -0.09 8.41
N PHE A 37 1.00 -0.13 8.19
CA PHE A 37 1.86 -1.16 8.75
C PHE A 37 2.17 -0.81 10.20
N VAL A 38 1.87 -1.73 11.11
CA VAL A 38 2.00 -1.55 12.57
C VAL A 38 2.98 -2.54 13.21
N GLY A 39 3.53 -3.46 12.44
CA GLY A 39 4.54 -4.44 12.86
C GLY A 39 5.04 -5.26 11.68
N GLY A 40 5.96 -6.18 11.94
CA GLY A 40 6.62 -7.00 10.91
C GLY A 40 8.15 -6.92 10.99
N ASP A 41 8.82 -7.69 10.13
CA ASP A 41 10.28 -7.75 10.05
C ASP A 41 10.86 -6.92 8.88
N HIS A 42 10.01 -6.22 8.14
CA HIS A 42 10.41 -5.32 7.06
C HIS A 42 10.96 -3.97 7.57
N ARG A 43 11.70 -3.27 6.70
CA ARG A 43 12.28 -1.94 6.99
C ARG A 43 11.34 -0.76 6.71
N LEU A 44 10.15 -1.02 6.15
CA LEU A 44 9.14 -0.01 5.78
C LEU A 44 8.40 0.56 7.02
N ARG A 45 9.10 1.33 7.84
CA ARG A 45 8.52 1.94 9.04
C ARG A 45 7.50 3.02 8.67
N ASN A 46 6.43 3.09 9.48
CA ASN A 46 5.34 4.05 9.32
C ASN A 46 4.71 4.07 7.92
N TYR A 47 4.80 2.94 7.19
CA TYR A 47 4.10 2.81 5.91
C TYR A 47 2.61 2.98 6.12
N SER A 48 2.01 3.87 5.34
CA SER A 48 0.57 4.11 5.26
C SER A 48 0.21 4.28 3.80
N SER A 49 -0.79 3.52 3.34
CA SER A 49 -1.33 3.69 1.99
C SER A 49 -2.81 4.00 2.01
N ILE A 50 -3.26 4.65 0.94
CA ILE A 50 -4.67 4.89 0.64
C ILE A 50 -4.91 4.51 -0.81
N VAL A 51 -5.94 3.70 -1.03
CA VAL A 51 -6.43 3.26 -2.33
C VAL A 51 -7.80 3.89 -2.53
N THR A 52 -7.99 4.52 -3.69
CA THR A 52 -9.27 5.12 -4.10
C THR A 52 -9.64 4.62 -5.49
N VAL A 53 -10.94 4.42 -5.72
CA VAL A 53 -11.47 3.85 -6.95
C VAL A 53 -12.46 4.81 -7.58
N HIS A 54 -12.20 5.24 -8.82
CA HIS A 54 -12.99 6.26 -9.51
C HIS A 54 -13.56 5.73 -10.82
N PRO A 55 -14.83 6.02 -11.15
CA PRO A 55 -15.35 5.79 -12.50
C PRO A 55 -14.66 6.72 -13.49
N GLU A 56 -14.20 6.18 -14.62
CA GLU A 56 -13.46 6.95 -15.64
C GLU A 56 -13.92 6.53 -17.05
N SER A 57 -13.70 7.38 -18.05
CA SER A 57 -13.92 7.02 -19.46
C SER A 57 -12.58 6.84 -20.18
N ILE A 58 -12.26 5.61 -20.56
CA ILE A 58 -11.01 5.24 -21.26
C ILE A 58 -11.37 4.92 -22.71
N ASP A 59 -10.87 5.72 -23.66
CA ASP A 59 -11.16 5.60 -25.10
C ASP A 59 -12.66 5.54 -25.42
N GLY A 60 -13.46 6.32 -24.68
CA GLY A 60 -14.92 6.39 -24.83
C GLY A 60 -15.68 5.18 -24.27
N ARG A 61 -15.01 4.29 -23.52
CA ARG A 61 -15.61 3.15 -22.83
C ARG A 61 -15.59 3.36 -21.32
N PRO A 62 -16.58 2.84 -20.58
CA PRO A 62 -16.54 2.82 -19.12
C PRO A 62 -15.30 2.07 -18.63
N GLY A 63 -14.55 2.70 -17.74
CA GLY A 63 -13.37 2.16 -17.09
C GLY A 63 -13.33 2.58 -15.62
N THR A 64 -12.27 2.15 -14.94
CA THR A 64 -12.04 2.44 -13.53
C THR A 64 -10.61 2.90 -13.35
N LEU A 65 -10.45 4.07 -12.76
CA LEU A 65 -9.15 4.58 -12.34
C LEU A 65 -8.93 4.20 -10.88
N VAL A 66 -7.94 3.34 -10.64
CA VAL A 66 -7.49 2.99 -9.29
C VAL A 66 -6.24 3.80 -8.99
N ILE A 67 -6.26 4.53 -7.88
CA ILE A 67 -5.11 5.31 -7.40
C ILE A 67 -4.71 4.77 -6.04
N GLU A 68 -3.47 4.31 -5.92
CA GLU A 68 -2.83 4.03 -4.65
C GLU A 68 -1.73 5.07 -4.37
N SER A 69 -1.80 5.73 -3.22
CA SER A 69 -0.75 6.63 -2.74
C SER A 69 -0.24 6.16 -1.38
N PHE A 70 1.00 6.50 -1.06
CA PHE A 70 1.65 6.03 0.15
C PHE A 70 2.56 7.09 0.78
N VAL A 71 2.79 6.94 2.08
CA VAL A 71 3.86 7.60 2.84
C VAL A 71 4.62 6.51 3.59
N VAL A 72 5.94 6.64 3.64
CA VAL A 72 6.82 5.71 4.36
C VAL A 72 8.08 6.44 4.79
N ASP A 73 8.67 6.02 5.91
CA ASP A 73 9.98 6.51 6.32
C ASP A 73 11.07 5.96 5.39
N VAL A 74 12.09 6.77 5.11
CA VAL A 74 13.29 6.31 4.42
C VAL A 74 14.17 5.55 5.43
N PRO A 75 14.44 4.24 5.23
CA PRO A 75 15.25 3.48 6.17
C PRO A 75 16.70 3.97 6.21
N ASP A 76 17.35 3.88 7.38
CA ASP A 76 18.77 4.20 7.52
C ASP A 76 19.61 3.43 6.52
N GLY A 77 20.44 4.14 5.75
CA GLY A 77 21.28 3.55 4.69
C GLY A 77 20.60 3.41 3.33
N ASN A 78 19.36 3.90 3.17
CA ASN A 78 18.71 4.03 1.87
C ASN A 78 18.48 5.49 1.49
N THR A 79 18.44 5.75 0.19
CA THR A 79 17.96 7.03 -0.33
C THR A 79 16.44 7.04 -0.45
N LYS A 80 15.87 8.24 -0.59
CA LYS A 80 14.44 8.40 -0.92
C LYS A 80 14.08 7.66 -2.20
N ASP A 81 14.89 7.82 -3.24
CA ASP A 81 14.60 7.26 -4.56
C ASP A 81 14.62 5.74 -4.55
N GLU A 82 15.56 5.11 -3.84
CA GLU A 82 15.59 3.65 -3.65
C GLU A 82 14.34 3.14 -2.92
N THR A 83 13.92 3.87 -1.88
CA THR A 83 12.75 3.51 -1.06
C THR A 83 11.46 3.63 -1.89
N CYS A 84 11.29 4.76 -2.59
CA CYS A 84 10.17 4.99 -3.49
C CYS A 84 10.15 3.96 -4.62
N TYR A 85 11.29 3.69 -5.26
CA TYR A 85 11.39 2.70 -6.32
C TYR A 85 10.92 1.32 -5.86
N PHE A 86 11.37 0.86 -4.69
CA PHE A 86 10.97 -0.44 -4.15
C PHE A 86 9.45 -0.50 -3.91
N VAL A 87 8.88 0.49 -3.22
CA VAL A 87 7.45 0.52 -2.91
C VAL A 87 6.61 0.64 -4.18
N GLU A 88 6.99 1.53 -5.10
CA GLU A 88 6.30 1.68 -6.38
C GLU A 88 6.35 0.42 -7.23
N ALA A 89 7.48 -0.30 -7.24
CA ALA A 89 7.58 -1.55 -7.97
C ALA A 89 6.58 -2.58 -7.45
N VAL A 90 6.39 -2.66 -6.13
CA VAL A 90 5.38 -3.55 -5.53
C VAL A 90 3.96 -3.11 -5.90
N ILE A 91 3.64 -1.82 -5.77
CA ILE A 91 2.31 -1.27 -6.10
C ILE A 91 1.99 -1.51 -7.59
N LYS A 92 2.94 -1.25 -8.50
CA LYS A 92 2.79 -1.47 -9.96
C LYS A 92 2.64 -2.94 -10.35
N CYS A 93 3.02 -3.88 -9.48
CA CYS A 93 2.77 -5.30 -9.71
C CYS A 93 1.42 -5.75 -9.15
N ASN A 94 0.85 -5.00 -8.20
CA ASN A 94 -0.45 -5.30 -7.59
C ASN A 94 -1.63 -4.73 -8.39
N LEU A 95 -1.42 -3.59 -9.05
CA LEU A 95 -2.40 -2.89 -9.91
C LEU A 95 -2.12 -3.15 -11.40
#